data_AF-A0A7L9BT47-F1
#
_entry.id   AF-A0A7L9BT47-F1
#
_cell.length_a   1.000
_cell.length_b   1.000
_cell.length_c   1.000
_cell.angle_alpha   90.00
_cell.angle_beta   90.00
_cell.angle_gamma   90.00
#
_symmetry.space_group_name_H-M   'P 1'
#
loop_
_entity.id
_entity.type
_entity.pdbx_description
1 polymer ?
#
loop_
_entity_poly.entity_id
_entity_poly.type
_entity_poly.pdbx_seq_one_letter_code
_entity_poly.pdbx_strand_id
1 'polypeptide(L)'
;MTLGQLRGRGFSLVELVIVVVIIGIIAAIAVPRMSRGARGASDSALSANLSILRNAITMFETENGSYPTATNFVTQLTTFSDGAGNTSATKTGDFIYGPYLQTVPPLPVGAKKGKNGIAAADGANVGWIYVEATGTIRANCADAEVDERGVKYNTY
;
A
#
# COMPACT_ATOMS: atom_id res chain seq x y z
N MET A 1 57.77 -28.79 -42.09
CA MET A 1 56.49 -28.08 -41.90
C MET A 1 56.63 -27.24 -40.62
N THR A 2 57.00 -25.97 -40.75
CA THR A 2 57.16 -25.07 -39.60
C THR A 2 55.82 -24.34 -39.38
N LEU A 3 55.14 -24.63 -38.27
CA LEU A 3 53.92 -23.92 -37.90
C LEU A 3 54.26 -22.48 -37.54
N GLY A 4 53.76 -21.53 -38.34
CA GLY A 4 53.80 -20.11 -38.02
C GLY A 4 53.05 -19.86 -36.72
N GLN A 5 53.77 -19.43 -35.69
CA GLN A 5 53.20 -18.97 -34.43
C GLN A 5 52.32 -17.75 -34.69
N LEU A 6 51.01 -17.91 -34.50
CA LEU A 6 50.06 -16.81 -34.41
C LEU A 6 50.42 -15.98 -33.18
N ARG A 7 51.06 -14.83 -33.40
CA ARG A 7 51.38 -13.85 -32.34
C ARG A 7 50.08 -13.42 -31.66
N GLY A 8 49.87 -13.89 -30.43
CA GLY A 8 48.84 -13.36 -29.55
C GLY A 8 49.11 -11.87 -29.29
N ARG A 9 48.21 -11.01 -29.76
CA ARG A 9 48.24 -9.57 -29.48
C ARG A 9 47.90 -9.39 -28.00
N GLY A 10 48.90 -9.07 -27.19
CA GLY A 10 48.72 -8.72 -25.79
C GLY A 10 48.05 -7.35 -25.65
N PHE A 11 47.19 -7.21 -24.64
CA PHE A 11 46.55 -5.96 -24.26
C PHE A 11 47.57 -4.86 -23.95
N SER A 12 47.31 -3.63 -24.39
CA SER A 12 48.13 -2.47 -24.04
C SER A 12 47.78 -1.97 -22.63
N LEU A 13 48.77 -1.49 -21.88
CA LEU A 13 48.55 -0.81 -20.60
C LEU A 13 47.62 0.40 -20.76
N VAL A 14 47.72 1.11 -21.88
CA VAL A 14 46.85 2.26 -22.20
C VAL A 14 45.39 1.82 -22.36
N GLU A 15 45.16 0.64 -22.92
CA GLU A 15 43.84 0.05 -23.10
C GLU A 15 43.16 -0.21 -21.75
N LEU A 16 43.90 -0.79 -20.80
CA LEU A 16 43.38 -1.03 -19.46
C LEU A 16 43.08 0.29 -18.71
N VAL A 17 43.96 1.29 -18.85
CA VAL A 17 43.80 2.60 -18.20
C VAL A 17 42.54 3.30 -18.69
N ILE A 18 42.25 3.29 -19.99
CA ILE A 18 41.03 3.90 -20.53
C ILE A 18 39.77 3.20 -20.01
N VAL A 19 39.79 1.86 -19.93
CA VAL A 19 38.64 1.08 -19.44
C VAL A 19 38.31 1.42 -17.98
N VAL A 20 39.30 1.46 -17.10
CA VAL A 20 39.05 1.81 -15.69
C VAL A 20 38.60 3.25 -15.51
N VAL A 21 39.08 4.17 -16.35
CA VAL A 21 38.62 5.56 -16.37
C VAL A 21 37.16 5.66 -16.77
N ILE A 22 36.74 4.96 -17.84
CA ILE A 22 35.33 4.97 -18.29
C ILE A 22 34.41 4.35 -17.23
N ILE A 23 34.81 3.21 -16.65
CA ILE A 23 34.04 2.57 -15.56
C ILE A 23 33.96 3.52 -14.35
N GLY A 24 35.02 4.24 -14.01
CA GLY A 24 35.04 5.25 -12.94
C GLY A 24 34.06 6.40 -13.18
N ILE A 25 33.98 6.92 -14.41
CA ILE A 25 33.04 7.99 -14.78
C ILE A 25 31.59 7.50 -14.70
N ILE A 26 31.30 6.31 -15.26
CA ILE A 26 29.95 5.74 -15.24
C ILE A 26 29.50 5.46 -13.80
N ALA A 27 30.39 4.90 -12.97
CA ALA A 27 30.11 4.63 -11.56
C ALA A 27 29.80 5.91 -10.77
N ALA A 28 30.46 7.03 -11.09
CA ALA A 28 30.22 8.32 -10.44
C ALA A 28 28.87 8.96 -10.81
N ILE A 29 28.38 8.75 -12.04
CA ILE A 29 27.14 9.36 -12.55
C ILE A 29 25.91 8.45 -12.35
N ALA A 30 26.13 7.17 -12.03
CA ALA A 30 25.07 6.20 -11.81
C ALA A 30 24.26 6.50 -10.54
N VAL A 31 23.31 7.45 -10.63
CA VAL A 31 22.31 7.74 -9.61
C VAL A 31 20.98 7.09 -10.02
N PRO A 32 20.54 6.00 -9.38
CA PRO A 32 19.26 5.37 -9.70
C PRO A 32 18.08 6.26 -9.28
N ARG A 33 17.27 6.72 -10.24
CA ARG A 33 16.06 7.56 -10.03
C ARG A 33 14.83 6.77 -9.53
N MET A 34 15.01 5.64 -8.85
CA MET A 34 13.91 4.73 -8.48
C MET A 34 12.98 5.30 -7.39
N SER A 35 13.46 6.23 -6.55
CA SER A 35 12.74 6.65 -5.33
C SER A 35 11.47 7.49 -5.55
N ARG A 36 11.34 8.23 -6.66
CA ARG A 36 10.18 9.11 -6.88
C ARG A 36 8.95 8.34 -7.36
N GLY A 37 9.12 7.34 -8.24
CA GLY A 37 8.00 6.52 -8.70
C GLY A 37 7.32 5.73 -7.59
N ALA A 38 8.09 5.27 -6.59
CA ALA A 38 7.56 4.50 -5.47
C ALA A 38 6.67 5.32 -4.50
N ARG A 39 6.93 6.63 -4.35
CA ARG A 39 6.13 7.51 -3.48
C ARG A 39 4.78 7.82 -4.10
N GLY A 40 4.76 8.35 -5.33
CA GLY A 40 3.50 8.60 -6.05
C GLY A 40 2.62 7.35 -6.24
N ALA A 41 3.22 6.17 -6.37
CA ALA A 41 2.48 4.90 -6.37
C ALA A 41 1.82 4.60 -5.02
N SER A 42 2.48 4.92 -3.90
CA SER A 42 1.93 4.74 -2.54
C SER A 42 0.78 5.71 -2.27
N ASP A 43 0.88 6.97 -2.74
CA ASP A 43 -0.17 7.99 -2.62
C ASP A 43 -1.42 7.61 -3.44
N SER A 44 -1.21 7.09 -4.65
CA SER A 44 -2.29 6.58 -5.50
C SER A 44 -2.97 5.37 -4.86
N ALA A 45 -2.19 4.47 -4.27
CA ALA A 45 -2.70 3.31 -3.54
C ALA A 45 -3.52 3.73 -2.31
N LEU A 46 -3.12 4.81 -1.60
CA LEU A 46 -3.89 5.33 -0.46
C LEU A 46 -5.29 5.73 -0.90
N SER A 47 -5.38 6.53 -1.96
CA SER A 47 -6.66 7.03 -2.50
C SER A 47 -7.56 5.87 -2.96
N ALA A 48 -6.99 4.87 -3.64
CA ALA A 48 -7.71 3.68 -4.06
C ALA A 48 -8.22 2.85 -2.86
N ASN A 49 -7.38 2.61 -1.85
CA ASN A 49 -7.74 1.86 -0.66
C ASN A 49 -8.85 2.57 0.14
N LEU A 50 -8.79 3.90 0.27
CA LEU A 50 -9.85 4.69 0.90
C LEU A 50 -11.16 4.58 0.14
N SER A 51 -11.14 4.62 -1.20
CA SER A 51 -12.34 4.42 -2.02
C SER A 51 -12.96 3.04 -1.80
N ILE A 52 -12.14 1.98 -1.79
CA ILE A 52 -12.59 0.61 -1.51
C ILE A 52 -13.24 0.51 -0.13
N LEU A 53 -12.58 1.04 0.90
CA LEU A 53 -13.08 1.01 2.27
C LEU A 53 -14.38 1.82 2.44
N ARG A 54 -14.44 3.03 1.88
CA ARG A 54 -15.63 3.89 1.93
C ARG A 54 -16.82 3.24 1.23
N ASN A 55 -16.61 2.70 0.04
CA ASN A 55 -17.68 2.00 -0.71
C ASN A 55 -18.20 0.80 0.07
N ALA A 56 -17.32 0.03 0.71
CA ALA A 56 -17.73 -1.12 1.50
C ALA A 56 -18.50 -0.73 2.76
N ILE A 57 -18.13 0.37 3.43
CA ILE A 57 -18.88 0.94 4.56
C ILE A 57 -20.28 1.39 4.09
N THR A 58 -20.38 2.11 2.98
CA THR A 58 -21.67 2.57 2.43
C THR A 58 -22.56 1.39 2.03
N MET A 59 -21.98 0.34 1.42
CA MET A 59 -22.74 -0.84 1.04
C MET A 59 -23.27 -1.60 2.26
N PHE A 60 -22.44 -1.75 3.31
CA PHE A 60 -22.88 -2.32 4.59
C PHE A 60 -24.04 -1.50 5.18
N GLU A 61 -23.89 -0.18 5.26
CA GLU A 61 -24.93 0.71 5.78
C GLU A 61 -26.24 0.60 4.99
N THR A 62 -26.15 0.52 3.66
CA THR A 62 -27.33 0.41 2.79
C THR A 62 -28.10 -0.90 3.02
N GLU A 63 -27.38 -2.01 3.28
CA GLU A 63 -27.98 -3.34 3.47
C GLU A 63 -28.42 -3.59 4.92
N ASN A 64 -27.69 -3.05 5.91
CA ASN A 64 -27.92 -3.30 7.34
C ASN A 64 -28.62 -2.13 8.07
N GLY A 65 -28.79 -0.98 7.42
CA GLY A 65 -29.41 0.21 8.00
C GLY A 65 -28.57 0.94 9.06
N SER A 66 -27.34 0.49 9.30
CA SER A 66 -26.42 1.10 10.26
C SER A 66 -24.97 0.94 9.81
N TYR A 67 -24.11 1.86 10.22
CA TYR A 67 -22.68 1.72 9.97
C TYR A 67 -22.08 0.51 10.72
N PRO A 68 -20.98 -0.08 10.19
CA PRO A 68 -20.23 -1.10 10.90
C PRO A 68 -19.77 -0.59 12.26
N THR A 69 -19.84 -1.42 13.29
CA THR A 69 -19.33 -1.06 14.62
C THR A 69 -17.80 -1.03 14.60
N ALA A 70 -17.17 -0.13 15.35
CA ALA A 70 -15.71 -0.05 15.37
C ALA A 70 -15.05 -1.35 15.90
N THR A 71 -15.74 -2.06 16.81
CA THR A 71 -15.26 -3.33 17.38
C THR A 71 -15.37 -4.49 16.39
N ASN A 72 -16.47 -4.58 15.64
CA ASN A 72 -16.72 -5.69 14.72
C ASN A 72 -16.51 -5.32 13.26
N PHE A 73 -15.87 -4.17 12.97
CA PHE A 73 -15.69 -3.65 11.63
C PHE A 73 -15.17 -4.72 10.67
N VAL A 74 -14.06 -5.37 11.03
CA VAL A 74 -13.43 -6.37 10.15
C VAL A 74 -14.38 -7.52 9.88
N THR A 75 -14.97 -8.11 10.91
CA THR A 75 -15.89 -9.25 10.76
C THR A 75 -17.15 -8.86 9.97
N GLN A 76 -17.71 -7.68 10.21
CA GLN A 76 -18.91 -7.18 9.52
C GLN A 76 -18.68 -6.92 8.04
N LEU A 77 -17.48 -6.46 7.64
CA LEU A 77 -17.18 -6.25 6.23
C LEU A 77 -16.62 -7.49 5.53
N THR A 78 -15.98 -8.43 6.23
CA THR A 78 -15.34 -9.61 5.59
C THR A 78 -16.17 -10.89 5.62
N THR A 79 -17.32 -10.89 6.30
CA THR A 79 -18.20 -12.06 6.40
C THR A 79 -19.62 -11.72 5.98
N PHE A 80 -20.52 -12.71 5.98
CA PHE A 80 -21.92 -12.47 5.65
C PHE A 80 -22.64 -11.80 6.82
N SER A 81 -23.56 -10.90 6.53
CA SER A 81 -24.37 -10.19 7.53
C SER A 81 -25.87 -10.42 7.36
N ASP A 82 -26.62 -10.29 8.46
CA ASP A 82 -28.08 -10.18 8.46
C ASP A 82 -28.51 -8.70 8.47
N GLY A 83 -29.82 -8.41 8.46
CA GLY A 83 -30.29 -7.01 8.51
C GLY A 83 -30.06 -6.28 9.84
N ALA A 84 -29.51 -6.95 10.85
CA ALA A 84 -29.21 -6.38 12.17
C ALA A 84 -27.70 -6.23 12.42
N GLY A 85 -26.85 -6.53 11.43
CA GLY A 85 -25.40 -6.44 11.55
C GLY A 85 -24.73 -7.62 12.26
N ASN A 86 -25.44 -8.71 12.52
CA ASN A 86 -24.82 -9.95 13.02
C ASN A 86 -24.08 -10.65 11.88
N THR A 87 -23.00 -11.36 12.21
CA THR A 87 -22.10 -11.93 11.21
C THR A 87 -22.07 -13.45 11.20
N SER A 88 -21.94 -14.04 10.02
CA SER A 88 -21.72 -15.48 9.81
C SER A 88 -20.62 -15.74 8.79
N ALA A 89 -19.79 -16.74 9.05
CA ALA A 89 -18.76 -17.20 8.11
C ALA A 89 -19.36 -17.88 6.87
N THR A 90 -20.59 -18.37 6.96
CA THR A 90 -21.30 -19.04 5.87
C THR A 90 -22.58 -18.30 5.51
N LYS A 91 -22.88 -18.27 4.21
CA LYS A 91 -24.14 -17.73 3.71
C LYS A 91 -25.29 -18.65 4.09
N THR A 92 -26.30 -18.10 4.75
CA THR A 92 -27.53 -18.83 5.11
C THR A 92 -28.76 -18.05 4.66
N GLY A 93 -29.98 -18.51 5.01
CA GLY A 93 -31.21 -17.77 4.73
C GLY A 93 -31.31 -16.43 5.47
N ASP A 94 -30.68 -16.33 6.65
CA ASP A 94 -30.69 -15.12 7.48
C ASP A 94 -29.47 -14.22 7.19
N PHE A 95 -28.31 -14.82 6.89
CA PHE A 95 -27.06 -14.12 6.57
C PHE A 95 -26.85 -14.06 5.06
N ILE A 96 -27.54 -13.14 4.39
CA ILE A 96 -27.56 -13.04 2.91
C ILE A 96 -26.69 -11.93 2.35
N TYR A 97 -26.34 -10.93 3.16
CA TYR A 97 -25.65 -9.70 2.78
C TYR A 97 -24.13 -9.85 2.87
N GLY A 98 -23.39 -9.07 2.08
CA GLY A 98 -21.93 -9.16 2.00
C GLY A 98 -21.38 -10.51 1.46
N PRO A 99 -20.09 -10.81 1.69
CA PRO A 99 -19.08 -9.93 2.27
C PRO A 99 -18.76 -8.75 1.37
N TYR A 100 -18.41 -7.62 1.97
CA TYR A 100 -18.16 -6.35 1.28
C TYR A 100 -16.67 -6.14 0.99
N LEU A 101 -15.80 -6.81 1.74
CA LEU A 101 -14.35 -6.83 1.56
C LEU A 101 -13.84 -8.27 1.64
N GLN A 102 -12.85 -8.61 0.83
CA GLN A 102 -12.14 -9.89 1.00
C GLN A 102 -11.11 -9.81 2.13
N THR A 103 -10.44 -8.67 2.25
CA THR A 103 -9.47 -8.39 3.31
C THR A 103 -9.33 -6.89 3.46
N VAL A 104 -8.92 -6.44 4.65
CA VAL A 104 -8.62 -5.03 4.88
C VAL A 104 -7.27 -4.70 4.23
N PRO A 105 -7.23 -3.75 3.27
CA PRO A 105 -6.00 -3.37 2.63
C PRO A 105 -5.03 -2.73 3.64
N PRO A 106 -3.72 -3.02 3.55
CA PRO A 106 -2.74 -2.36 4.39
C PRO A 106 -2.58 -0.88 4.01
N LEU A 107 -2.27 -0.04 5.00
CA LEU A 107 -1.93 1.36 4.78
C LEU A 107 -0.66 1.44 3.91
N PRO A 108 -0.68 2.14 2.77
CA PRO A 108 0.47 2.17 1.85
C PRO A 108 1.49 3.28 2.16
N VAL A 109 1.15 4.21 3.05
CA VAL A 109 1.92 5.43 3.37
C VAL A 109 2.18 5.58 4.86
N GLY A 110 3.06 6.54 5.22
CA GLY A 110 3.35 6.94 6.59
C GLY A 110 4.09 5.91 7.43
N ALA A 111 4.30 6.24 8.71
CA ALA A 111 5.02 5.44 9.69
C ALA A 111 4.30 4.12 10.01
N LYS A 112 2.99 4.07 9.79
CA LYS A 112 2.16 2.87 9.95
C LYS A 112 1.99 2.09 8.64
N LYS A 113 2.83 2.34 7.63
CA LYS A 113 2.81 1.59 6.37
C LYS A 113 2.86 0.08 6.63
N GLY A 114 2.00 -0.66 5.93
CA GLY A 114 1.85 -2.11 6.06
C GLY A 114 0.87 -2.55 7.16
N LYS A 115 0.42 -1.63 8.03
CA LYS A 115 -0.60 -1.94 9.04
C LYS A 115 -1.99 -1.92 8.41
N ASN A 116 -2.84 -2.86 8.79
CA ASN A 116 -4.21 -3.00 8.30
C ASN A 116 -5.27 -3.00 9.41
N GLY A 117 -4.88 -2.80 10.68
CA GLY A 117 -5.85 -2.70 11.76
C GLY A 117 -6.74 -1.47 11.61
N ILE A 118 -7.99 -1.60 12.03
CA ILE A 118 -9.00 -0.54 12.02
C ILE A 118 -9.46 -0.33 13.46
N ALA A 119 -9.47 0.92 13.91
CA ALA A 119 -9.94 1.27 15.24
C ALA A 119 -10.44 2.72 15.29
N ALA A 120 -11.16 3.07 16.35
CA ALA A 120 -11.59 4.45 16.60
C ALA A 120 -10.46 5.38 17.09
N ALA A 121 -9.33 4.81 17.56
CA ALA A 121 -8.19 5.53 18.09
C ALA A 121 -6.86 4.94 17.59
N ASP A 122 -5.77 5.71 17.73
CA ASP A 122 -4.43 5.26 17.34
C ASP A 122 -3.99 4.02 18.14
N GLY A 123 -3.18 3.18 17.51
CA GLY A 123 -2.60 1.98 18.09
C GLY A 123 -1.44 1.45 17.25
N ALA A 124 -0.62 0.57 17.83
CA ALA A 124 0.60 0.06 17.18
C ALA A 124 0.33 -0.67 15.84
N ASN A 125 -0.83 -1.32 15.71
CA ASN A 125 -1.22 -2.09 14.53
C ASN A 125 -2.38 -1.45 13.75
N VAL A 126 -2.79 -0.24 14.10
CA VAL A 126 -3.90 0.48 13.47
C VAL A 126 -3.38 1.26 12.28
N GLY A 127 -3.78 0.85 11.07
CA GLY A 127 -3.48 1.56 9.82
C GLY A 127 -4.57 2.57 9.45
N TRP A 128 -5.80 2.35 9.92
CA TRP A 128 -6.96 3.18 9.58
C TRP A 128 -7.72 3.63 10.82
N ILE A 129 -8.05 4.91 10.88
CA ILE A 129 -8.94 5.46 11.91
C ILE A 129 -10.35 5.50 11.35
N TYR A 130 -11.27 4.87 12.07
CA TYR A 130 -12.68 4.77 11.70
C TYR A 130 -13.58 5.39 12.77
N VAL A 131 -14.52 6.23 12.35
CA VAL A 131 -15.49 6.90 13.22
C VAL A 131 -16.87 6.34 12.92
N GLU A 132 -17.36 5.47 13.81
CA GLU A 132 -18.65 4.79 13.69
C GLU A 132 -19.83 5.76 13.55
N ALA A 133 -19.85 6.84 14.35
CA ALA A 133 -20.93 7.81 14.35
C ALA A 133 -21.15 8.51 13.00
N THR A 134 -20.13 8.57 12.14
CA THR A 134 -20.18 9.28 10.86
C THR A 134 -19.81 8.38 9.67
N GLY A 135 -19.53 7.10 9.89
CA GLY A 135 -19.02 6.18 8.86
C GLY A 135 -17.67 6.61 8.26
N THR A 136 -16.98 7.59 8.84
CA THR A 136 -15.80 8.20 8.22
C THR A 136 -14.57 7.34 8.47
N ILE A 137 -13.81 7.05 7.41
CA ILE A 137 -12.53 6.35 7.48
C ILE A 137 -11.41 7.20 6.87
N ARG A 138 -10.26 7.24 7.56
CA ARG A 138 -9.05 7.98 7.17
C ARG A 138 -7.78 7.21 7.49
N ALA A 139 -6.69 7.58 6.85
CA ALA A 139 -5.37 7.05 7.17
C ALA A 139 -4.96 7.41 8.60
N ASN A 140 -4.39 6.45 9.32
CA ASN A 140 -3.76 6.71 10.62
C ASN A 140 -2.34 7.27 10.41
N CYS A 141 -2.29 8.53 10.00
CA CYS A 141 -1.06 9.29 9.77
C CYS A 141 -1.06 10.56 10.62
N ALA A 142 0.12 10.93 11.10
CA ALA A 142 0.34 12.20 11.78
C ALA A 142 0.25 13.37 10.80
N ASP A 143 -0.04 14.58 11.30
CA ASP A 143 -0.18 15.80 10.49
C ASP A 143 1.08 16.20 9.72
N ALA A 144 2.25 15.74 10.16
CA ALA A 144 3.52 15.99 9.48
C ALA A 144 3.73 15.06 8.27
N GLU A 145 2.93 14.00 8.15
CA GLU A 145 3.03 13.02 7.07
C GLU A 145 2.16 13.48 5.89
N VAL A 146 2.84 13.96 4.86
CA VAL A 146 2.24 14.60 3.69
C VAL A 146 2.69 13.93 2.40
N ASP A 147 1.87 14.05 1.37
CA ASP A 147 2.18 13.63 0.01
C ASP A 147 3.20 14.55 -0.69
N GLU A 148 3.51 14.27 -1.95
CA GLU A 148 4.41 15.09 -2.76
C GLU A 148 3.90 16.54 -3.01
N ARG A 149 2.63 16.81 -2.73
CA ARG A 149 1.97 18.12 -2.86
C ARG A 149 1.87 18.88 -1.54
N GLY A 150 2.28 18.27 -0.42
CA GLY A 150 2.15 18.83 0.92
C GLY A 150 0.76 18.65 1.55
N VAL A 151 -0.10 17.80 1.00
CA VAL A 151 -1.42 17.46 1.56
C VAL A 151 -1.24 16.37 2.60
N LYS A 152 -1.84 16.55 3.78
CA LYS A 152 -1.78 15.59 4.89
C LYS A 152 -2.50 14.30 4.51
N TYR A 153 -1.89 13.14 4.77
CA TYR A 153 -2.52 11.85 4.45
C TYR A 153 -3.79 11.58 5.26
N ASN A 154 -3.92 12.15 6.45
CA ASN A 154 -5.10 11.97 7.29
C ASN A 154 -6.31 12.81 6.86
N THR A 155 -6.16 13.67 5.84
CA THR A 155 -7.24 14.48 5.24
C THR A 155 -7.68 14.01 3.85
N TYR A 156 -7.10 12.91 3.35
CA TYR A 156 -7.53 12.26 2.09
C TYR A 156 -8.94 11.67 2.19
#